data_AF-A0A1V5PJK7-F1
#
_entry.id   AF-A0A1V5PJK7-F1
#
_cell.length_a   1.000
_cell.length_b   1.000
_cell.length_c   1.000
_cell.angle_alpha   90.00
_cell.angle_beta   90.00
_cell.angle_gamma   90.00
#
_symmetry.space_group_name_H-M   'P 1'
#
loop_
_entity.id
_entity.type
_entity.pdbx_description
1 polymer ?
#
loop_
_entity_poly.entity_id
_entity_poly.type
_entity_poly.pdbx_seq_one_letter_code
_entity_poly.pdbx_strand_id
1 'polypeptide(L)'
;MANYNLTTRQKEVLQRLVESVKSGRAQEPLIVVCTFQDCEVIGVGTFEHSLSGDMEILCDADLLGLKYNSRGDEIFTIKQSGYDAVETNFVAPELPPSSQINIGAIIHEMNNGNVQAVGFSSHSELQQTVNDPAILKEKIDDLANELLDAIKTELPAEKLIAYIKSLDELKQQLVAEKSSPSILERLFRALSFTGDVEGTISLMTRAWPYVYPLLVIAAERLKAG
;
A
#
# COMPACT_ATOMS: atom_id res chain seq x y z
N MET A 1 -12.93 15.10 5.03
CA MET A 1 -11.60 15.32 4.45
C MET A 1 -10.61 14.45 5.19
N ALA A 2 -10.11 13.39 4.54
CA ALA A 2 -9.01 12.61 5.10
C ALA A 2 -7.73 13.43 4.93
N ASN A 3 -7.00 13.66 6.01
CA ASN A 3 -5.69 14.30 5.95
C ASN A 3 -4.64 13.20 5.94
N TYR A 4 -3.51 13.42 5.25
CA TYR A 4 -2.34 12.57 5.45
C TYR A 4 -2.00 12.53 6.95
N ASN A 5 -1.83 11.34 7.51
CA ASN A 5 -1.46 11.13 8.91
C ASN A 5 0.03 11.45 9.12
N LEU A 6 0.39 12.70 8.88
CA LEU A 6 1.74 13.25 9.00
C LEU A 6 1.75 14.33 10.06
N THR A 7 2.84 14.40 10.83
CA THR A 7 3.10 15.51 11.74
C THR A 7 3.34 16.80 10.97
N THR A 8 3.16 17.95 11.63
CA THR A 8 3.48 19.27 11.03
C THR A 8 4.91 19.31 10.49
N ARG A 9 5.85 18.74 11.24
CA ARG A 9 7.25 18.64 10.86
C ARG A 9 7.46 17.82 9.58
N GLN A 10 6.84 16.66 9.45
CA GLN A 10 6.96 15.82 8.25
C GLN A 10 6.37 16.52 7.01
N LYS A 11 5.28 17.28 7.19
CA LYS A 11 4.71 18.12 6.13
C LYS A 11 5.68 19.22 5.70
N GLU A 12 6.30 19.91 6.66
CA GLU A 12 7.32 20.93 6.39
C GLU A 12 8.55 20.36 5.69
N VAL A 13 9.00 19.15 6.08
CA VAL A 13 10.09 18.45 5.38
C VAL A 13 9.70 18.25 3.92
N LEU A 14 8.57 17.61 3.62
CA LEU A 14 8.16 17.35 2.24
C LEU A 14 7.97 18.64 1.43
N GLN A 15 7.39 19.68 2.03
CA GLN A 15 7.26 21.01 1.40
C GLN A 15 8.63 21.57 1.00
N ARG A 16 9.60 21.56 1.91
CA ARG A 16 10.97 22.06 1.62
C ARG A 16 11.65 21.25 0.52
N LEU A 17 11.46 19.93 0.48
CA LEU A 17 12.00 19.08 -0.58
C LEU A 17 11.39 19.46 -1.94
N VAL A 18 10.05 19.50 -2.03
CA VAL A 18 9.30 19.82 -3.26
C VAL A 18 9.64 21.22 -3.76
N GLU A 19 9.65 22.23 -2.90
CA GLU A 19 9.99 23.60 -3.27
C GLU A 19 11.42 23.72 -3.78
N SER A 20 12.36 23.00 -3.18
CA SER A 20 13.78 23.04 -3.58
C SER A 20 14.00 22.38 -4.94
N VAL A 21 13.29 21.29 -5.25
CA VAL A 21 13.30 20.68 -6.59
C VAL A 21 12.61 21.57 -7.61
N LYS A 22 11.40 22.08 -7.32
CA LYS A 22 10.66 22.98 -8.23
C LYS A 22 11.41 24.28 -8.54
N SER A 23 12.19 24.80 -7.58
CA SER A 23 13.03 25.99 -7.77
C SER A 23 14.38 25.71 -8.44
N GLY A 24 14.70 24.44 -8.74
CA GLY A 24 15.97 24.03 -9.33
C GLY A 24 17.17 24.11 -8.39
N ARG A 25 16.95 24.30 -7.07
CA ARG A 25 18.00 24.32 -6.05
C ARG A 25 18.49 22.90 -5.69
N ALA A 26 17.59 21.93 -5.76
CA ALA A 26 17.88 20.52 -5.59
C ALA A 26 17.58 19.75 -6.88
N GLN A 27 18.36 18.71 -7.15
CA GLN A 27 18.15 17.80 -8.27
C GLN A 27 17.86 16.41 -7.73
N GLU A 28 16.86 15.74 -8.29
CA GLU A 28 16.56 14.35 -7.95
C GLU A 28 17.55 13.39 -8.63
N PRO A 29 17.98 12.30 -7.97
CA PRO A 29 17.54 11.88 -6.63
C PRO A 29 18.22 12.68 -5.50
N LEU A 30 17.45 12.97 -4.47
CA LEU A 30 17.87 13.69 -3.28
C LEU A 30 18.80 12.81 -2.45
N ILE A 31 20.00 13.32 -2.15
CA ILE A 31 20.99 12.61 -1.34
C ILE A 31 20.91 13.15 0.07
N VAL A 32 20.74 12.25 1.05
CA VAL A 32 20.70 12.59 2.47
C VAL A 32 22.00 12.15 3.12
N VAL A 33 22.62 13.06 3.87
CA VAL A 33 23.84 12.80 4.62
C VAL A 33 23.58 13.16 6.07
N CYS A 34 23.58 12.17 6.96
CA CYS A 34 23.36 12.39 8.39
C CYS A 34 24.65 12.25 9.18
N THR A 35 24.87 13.19 10.10
CA THR A 35 25.85 13.10 11.17
C THR A 35 25.14 12.77 12.49
N PHE A 36 25.89 12.70 13.59
CA PHE A 36 25.31 12.51 14.93
C PHE A 36 24.48 13.72 15.41
N GLN A 37 24.62 14.89 14.80
CA GLN A 37 23.98 16.13 15.25
C GLN A 37 22.89 16.63 14.30
N ASP A 38 23.08 16.44 13.00
CA ASP A 38 22.22 16.97 11.96
C ASP A 38 22.16 16.06 10.73
N CYS A 39 21.19 16.31 9.87
CA CYS A 39 21.12 15.71 8.55
C CYS A 39 21.07 16.81 7.50
N GLU A 40 21.81 16.63 6.41
CA GLU A 40 21.80 17.52 5.26
C GLU A 40 21.17 16.80 4.07
N VAL A 41 20.29 17.51 3.36
CA VAL A 41 19.82 17.10 2.04
C VAL A 41 20.44 18.04 1.01
N ILE A 42 21.23 17.48 0.10
CA ILE A 42 21.99 18.26 -0.89
C ILE A 42 21.01 19.11 -1.73
N GLY A 43 21.23 20.43 -1.73
CA GLY A 43 20.41 21.39 -2.47
C GLY A 43 19.13 21.86 -1.75
N VAL A 44 18.82 21.32 -0.56
CA VAL A 44 17.68 21.73 0.29
C VAL A 44 18.15 22.37 1.60
N GLY A 45 19.23 21.85 2.18
CA GLY A 45 19.87 22.37 3.39
C GLY A 45 19.81 21.40 4.58
N THR A 46 20.07 21.95 5.76
CA THR A 46 20.20 21.19 7.02
C THR A 46 18.86 20.99 7.73
N PHE A 47 18.77 19.88 8.43
CA PHE A 47 17.66 19.39 9.25
C PHE A 47 18.20 18.77 10.54
N GLU A 48 17.32 18.58 11.52
CA GLU A 48 17.65 17.86 12.74
C GLU A 48 17.97 16.38 12.46
N HIS A 49 18.70 15.72 13.36
CA HIS A 49 19.12 14.32 13.19
C HIS A 49 17.96 13.36 12.90
N SER A 50 16.74 13.68 13.36
CA SER A 50 15.56 12.82 13.20
C SER A 50 14.96 12.86 11.79
N LEU A 51 15.58 13.59 10.85
CA LEU A 51 15.18 13.60 9.44
C LEU A 51 15.09 12.20 8.84
N SER A 52 15.98 11.28 9.19
CA SER A 52 15.93 9.90 8.66
C SER A 52 14.61 9.22 8.98
N GLY A 53 14.11 9.35 10.20
CA GLY A 53 12.79 8.84 10.59
C GLY A 53 11.65 9.57 9.90
N ASP A 54 11.77 10.88 9.65
CA ASP A 54 10.78 11.61 8.87
C ASP A 54 10.72 11.11 7.41
N MET A 55 11.88 10.85 6.79
CA MET A 55 11.98 10.35 5.42
C MET A 55 11.41 8.93 5.28
N GLU A 56 11.59 8.07 6.29
CA GLU A 56 11.00 6.73 6.34
C GLU A 56 9.46 6.81 6.36
N ILE A 57 8.89 7.65 7.23
CA ILE A 57 7.43 7.85 7.28
C ILE A 57 6.89 8.44 5.97
N LEU A 58 7.64 9.32 5.31
CA LEU A 58 7.25 9.84 3.99
C LEU A 58 7.35 8.78 2.88
N CYS A 59 8.24 7.79 3.00
CA CYS A 59 8.26 6.62 2.13
C CYS A 59 7.05 5.69 2.40
N ASP A 60 6.72 5.44 3.67
CA ASP A 60 5.58 4.61 4.08
C ASP A 60 4.25 5.22 3.64
N ALA A 61 4.15 6.55 3.65
CA ALA A 61 3.02 7.31 3.14
C ALA A 61 2.93 7.34 1.59
N ASP A 62 3.81 6.63 0.90
CA ASP A 62 3.94 6.60 -0.57
C ASP A 62 4.22 7.97 -1.20
N LEU A 63 4.83 8.91 -0.46
CA LEU A 63 5.16 10.26 -0.94
C LEU A 63 6.58 10.35 -1.49
N LEU A 64 7.48 9.51 -0.96
CA LEU A 64 8.86 9.35 -1.43
C LEU A 64 9.11 7.91 -1.90
N GLY A 65 10.12 7.75 -2.75
CA GLY A 65 10.74 6.47 -3.08
C GLY A 65 12.17 6.45 -2.54
N LEU A 66 12.52 5.37 -1.84
CA LEU A 66 13.87 5.13 -1.32
C LEU A 66 14.63 4.16 -2.25
N LYS A 67 15.89 4.50 -2.55
CA LYS A 67 16.88 3.62 -3.17
C LYS A 67 18.23 3.80 -2.47
N TYR A 68 19.18 2.93 -2.81
CA TYR A 68 20.57 3.05 -2.37
C TYR A 68 21.47 3.25 -3.57
N ASN A 69 22.44 4.16 -3.46
CA ASN A 69 23.46 4.34 -4.50
C ASN A 69 24.56 3.26 -4.39
N SER A 70 25.53 3.28 -5.30
CA SER A 70 26.64 2.30 -5.32
C SER A 70 27.58 2.37 -4.10
N ARG A 71 27.49 3.43 -3.29
CA ARG A 71 28.26 3.62 -2.04
C ARG A 71 27.47 3.18 -0.81
N GLY A 72 26.20 2.82 -0.98
CA GLY A 72 25.30 2.47 0.11
C GLY A 72 24.58 3.67 0.75
N ASP A 73 24.70 4.88 0.17
CA ASP A 73 23.98 6.04 0.69
C ASP A 73 22.51 5.98 0.28
N GLU A 74 21.63 6.40 1.19
CA GLU A 74 20.20 6.56 0.93
C GLU A 74 19.96 7.71 -0.06
N ILE A 75 19.20 7.41 -1.10
CA ILE A 75 18.77 8.39 -2.10
C ILE A 75 17.25 8.34 -2.24
N PHE A 76 16.64 9.52 -2.30
CA PHE A 76 15.20 9.68 -2.29
C PHE A 76 14.71 10.32 -3.59
N THR A 77 13.53 9.92 -4.06
CA THR A 77 12.84 10.54 -5.19
C THR A 77 11.43 10.89 -4.74
N ILE A 78 11.02 12.13 -5.01
CA ILE A 78 9.66 12.61 -4.74
C ILE A 78 8.73 11.96 -5.77
N LYS A 79 7.73 11.22 -5.28
CA LYS A 79 6.70 10.63 -6.14
C LYS A 79 5.69 11.70 -6.55
N GLN A 80 4.91 11.43 -7.60
CA GLN A 80 3.83 12.34 -8.02
C GLN A 80 2.85 12.63 -6.86
N SER A 81 2.51 11.61 -6.08
CA SER A 81 1.73 11.72 -4.84
C SER A 81 2.34 12.71 -3.82
N GLY A 82 3.66 12.81 -3.72
CA GLY A 82 4.36 13.78 -2.87
C GLY A 82 4.21 15.21 -3.39
N TYR A 83 4.29 15.41 -4.71
CA TYR A 83 4.02 16.71 -5.34
C TYR A 83 2.56 17.14 -5.16
N ASP A 84 1.63 16.22 -5.39
CA ASP A 84 0.19 16.46 -5.26
C ASP A 84 -0.18 16.78 -3.81
N ALA A 85 0.38 16.05 -2.84
CA ALA A 85 0.15 16.29 -1.41
C ALA A 85 0.58 17.71 -0.99
N VAL A 86 1.69 18.24 -1.52
CA VAL A 86 2.11 19.62 -1.23
C VAL A 86 1.17 20.64 -1.90
N GLU A 87 0.77 20.38 -3.14
CA GLU A 87 -0.13 21.27 -3.90
C GLU A 87 -1.52 21.36 -3.26
N THR A 88 -2.03 20.25 -2.71
CA THR A 88 -3.34 20.21 -2.03
C THR A 88 -3.26 20.55 -0.54
N ASN A 89 -2.13 21.05 -0.04
CA ASN A 89 -1.90 21.32 1.39
C ASN A 89 -2.21 20.11 2.30
N PHE A 90 -1.82 18.91 1.84
CA PHE A 90 -1.99 17.62 2.51
C PHE A 90 -3.46 17.25 2.79
N VAL A 91 -4.37 17.78 1.97
CA VAL A 91 -5.72 17.25 1.85
C VAL A 91 -5.61 16.04 0.94
N ALA A 92 -5.82 14.83 1.49
CA ALA A 92 -5.85 13.65 0.66
C ALA A 92 -7.03 13.81 -0.33
N PRO A 93 -6.85 13.46 -1.62
CA PRO A 93 -7.96 13.50 -2.56
C PRO A 93 -9.11 12.72 -1.95
N GLU A 94 -10.33 13.29 -1.99
CA GLU A 94 -11.52 12.53 -1.63
C GLU A 94 -11.49 11.28 -2.50
N LEU A 95 -11.30 10.11 -1.87
CA LEU A 95 -11.52 8.84 -2.54
C LEU A 95 -12.88 9.00 -3.22
N PRO A 96 -12.95 8.85 -4.57
CA PRO A 96 -14.23 9.00 -5.25
C PRO A 96 -15.24 8.13 -4.51
N PRO A 97 -16.44 8.65 -4.19
CA PRO A 97 -17.37 8.04 -3.25
C PRO A 97 -17.70 6.63 -3.74
N SER A 98 -16.99 5.63 -3.21
CA SER A 98 -16.99 4.23 -3.64
C SER A 98 -17.60 4.06 -5.03
N SER A 99 -17.08 4.74 -6.06
CA SER A 99 -17.58 4.52 -7.40
C SER A 99 -17.18 3.09 -7.66
N GLN A 100 -18.16 2.19 -7.66
CA GLN A 100 -18.00 0.75 -7.84
C GLN A 100 -16.79 0.56 -8.73
N ILE A 101 -15.65 0.20 -8.13
CA ILE A 101 -14.47 -0.11 -8.92
C ILE A 101 -14.95 -1.34 -9.66
N ASN A 102 -15.33 -1.15 -10.92
CA ASN A 102 -15.75 -2.23 -11.76
C ASN A 102 -14.43 -2.89 -12.14
N ILE A 103 -13.93 -3.72 -11.23
CA ILE A 103 -12.67 -4.44 -11.36
C ILE A 103 -12.69 -5.25 -12.65
N GLY A 104 -13.88 -5.67 -13.10
CA GLY A 104 -14.10 -6.22 -14.43
C GLY A 104 -13.58 -5.30 -15.54
N ALA A 105 -13.83 -3.98 -15.49
CA ALA A 105 -13.32 -3.01 -16.48
C ALA A 105 -11.80 -2.83 -16.39
N ILE A 106 -11.24 -2.71 -15.18
CA ILE A 106 -9.80 -2.53 -14.97
C ILE A 106 -9.00 -3.80 -15.39
N ILE A 107 -9.53 -4.99 -15.13
CA ILE A 107 -8.91 -6.26 -15.55
C ILE A 107 -9.15 -6.53 -17.05
N HIS A 108 -10.30 -6.14 -17.59
CA HIS A 108 -10.58 -6.22 -19.03
C HIS A 108 -9.60 -5.37 -19.83
N GLU A 109 -9.30 -4.15 -19.36
CA GLU A 109 -8.27 -3.29 -19.95
C GLU A 109 -6.85 -3.89 -19.85
N MET A 110 -6.56 -4.66 -18.80
CA MET A 110 -5.23 -5.25 -18.60
C MET A 110 -4.98 -6.56 -19.35
N ASN A 111 -6.01 -7.36 -19.63
CA ASN A 111 -5.81 -8.72 -20.18
C ASN A 111 -6.67 -9.08 -21.39
N ASN A 112 -7.53 -8.18 -21.91
CA ASN A 112 -8.48 -8.47 -22.99
C ASN A 112 -9.34 -9.74 -22.72
N GLY A 113 -9.39 -10.17 -21.46
CA GLY A 113 -9.96 -11.42 -21.01
C GLY A 113 -11.12 -11.19 -20.06
N ASN A 114 -12.16 -12.01 -20.19
CA ASN A 114 -13.32 -11.99 -19.30
C ASN A 114 -12.97 -12.60 -17.94
N VAL A 115 -12.36 -11.81 -17.06
CA VAL A 115 -12.25 -12.17 -15.64
C VAL A 115 -13.48 -11.63 -14.92
N GLN A 116 -14.34 -12.53 -14.42
CA GLN A 116 -15.44 -12.14 -13.55
C GLN A 116 -14.86 -11.77 -12.18
N ALA A 117 -14.77 -10.48 -11.89
CA ALA A 117 -14.36 -10.03 -10.57
C ALA A 117 -15.44 -10.36 -9.53
N VAL A 118 -15.07 -11.03 -8.44
CA VAL A 118 -15.95 -11.22 -7.27
C VAL A 118 -15.98 -9.91 -6.48
N GLY A 119 -16.63 -8.89 -7.04
CA GLY A 119 -16.85 -7.61 -6.38
C GLY A 119 -18.06 -7.67 -5.45
N PHE A 120 -18.05 -6.89 -4.37
CA PHE A 120 -19.28 -6.53 -3.69
C PHE A 120 -20.08 -5.59 -4.60
N SER A 121 -21.31 -5.96 -4.93
CA SER A 121 -22.19 -5.15 -5.78
C SER A 121 -22.63 -3.86 -5.09
N SER A 122 -22.56 -3.75 -3.77
CA SER A 122 -22.93 -2.55 -3.00
C SER A 122 -22.22 -2.42 -1.65
N HIS A 123 -22.15 -1.19 -1.12
CA HIS A 123 -21.67 -0.91 0.24
C HIS A 123 -22.57 -1.54 1.32
N SER A 124 -23.87 -1.68 1.07
CA SER A 124 -24.82 -2.34 1.97
C SER A 124 -24.57 -3.84 2.13
N GLU A 125 -24.25 -4.55 1.05
CA GLU A 125 -23.91 -5.98 1.11
C GLU A 125 -22.59 -6.20 1.88
N LEU A 126 -21.67 -5.26 1.76
CA LEU A 126 -20.39 -5.30 2.47
C LEU A 126 -20.58 -5.08 3.97
N GLN A 127 -21.38 -4.10 4.37
CA GLN A 127 -21.74 -3.89 5.78
C GLN A 127 -22.47 -5.09 6.36
N GLN A 128 -23.40 -5.71 5.62
CA GLN A 128 -24.08 -6.92 6.07
C GLN A 128 -23.11 -8.10 6.25
N THR A 129 -22.17 -8.25 5.33
CA THR A 129 -21.12 -9.29 5.39
C THR A 129 -20.19 -9.09 6.59
N VAL A 130 -19.77 -7.85 6.87
CA VAL A 130 -18.84 -7.53 7.97
C VAL A 130 -19.50 -7.64 9.35
N ASN A 131 -20.79 -7.33 9.44
CA ASN A 131 -21.53 -7.34 10.71
C ASN A 131 -22.08 -8.72 11.12
N ASP A 132 -22.05 -9.71 10.22
CA ASP A 132 -22.41 -11.10 10.53
C ASP A 132 -21.15 -11.99 10.57
N PRO A 133 -20.70 -12.45 11.75
CA PRO A 133 -19.48 -13.24 11.88
C PRO A 133 -19.48 -14.57 11.11
N ALA A 134 -20.66 -15.17 10.89
CA ALA A 134 -20.76 -16.44 10.17
C ALA A 134 -20.59 -16.20 8.66
N ILE A 135 -21.30 -15.20 8.12
CA ILE A 135 -21.21 -14.81 6.70
C ILE A 135 -19.81 -14.25 6.38
N LEU A 136 -19.23 -13.48 7.31
CA LEU A 136 -17.88 -12.95 7.18
C LEU A 136 -16.85 -14.07 7.02
N LYS A 137 -16.91 -15.08 7.90
CA LYS A 137 -15.98 -16.20 7.89
C LYS A 137 -16.10 -17.02 6.61
N GLU A 138 -17.34 -17.37 6.21
CA GLU A 138 -17.60 -18.09 4.97
C GLU A 138 -17.05 -17.33 3.75
N LYS A 139 -17.30 -16.02 3.68
CA LYS A 139 -16.82 -15.19 2.57
C LYS A 139 -15.29 -15.09 2.51
N ILE A 140 -14.64 -14.98 3.67
CA ILE A 140 -13.18 -14.99 3.77
C ILE A 140 -12.61 -16.35 3.35
N ASP A 141 -13.23 -17.44 3.78
CA ASP A 141 -12.83 -18.81 3.41
C ASP A 141 -12.94 -19.01 1.89
N ASP A 142 -14.04 -18.59 1.27
CA ASP A 142 -14.24 -18.69 -0.19
C ASP A 142 -13.19 -17.89 -0.96
N LEU A 143 -13.00 -16.61 -0.61
CA LEU A 143 -12.02 -15.73 -1.27
C LEU A 143 -10.58 -16.26 -1.12
N ALA A 144 -10.25 -16.83 0.05
CA ALA A 144 -8.95 -17.44 0.28
C ALA A 144 -8.75 -18.70 -0.58
N ASN A 145 -9.75 -19.57 -0.67
CA ASN A 145 -9.68 -20.77 -1.49
C ASN A 145 -9.53 -20.43 -2.98
N GLU A 146 -10.30 -19.46 -3.48
CA GLU A 146 -10.21 -19.01 -4.87
C GLU A 146 -8.85 -18.35 -5.16
N LEU A 147 -8.33 -17.56 -4.21
CA LEU A 147 -6.99 -16.97 -4.32
C LEU A 147 -5.90 -18.03 -4.41
N LEU A 148 -5.95 -19.05 -3.56
CA LEU A 148 -4.99 -20.15 -3.58
C LEU A 148 -5.09 -20.95 -4.89
N ASP A 149 -6.30 -21.23 -5.35
CA ASP A 149 -6.52 -21.94 -6.61
C ASP A 149 -6.00 -21.19 -7.84
N ALA A 150 -6.08 -19.86 -7.83
CA ALA A 150 -5.61 -19.01 -8.93
C ALA A 150 -4.09 -18.99 -9.11
N ILE A 151 -3.33 -19.31 -8.06
CA ILE A 151 -1.86 -19.15 -8.03
C ILE A 151 -1.10 -20.46 -7.77
N LYS A 152 -1.76 -21.51 -7.26
CA LYS A 152 -1.08 -22.74 -6.78
C LYS A 152 -0.27 -23.46 -7.86
N THR A 153 -0.61 -23.29 -9.13
CA THR A 153 0.10 -23.89 -10.26
C THR A 153 1.27 -23.06 -10.75
N GLU A 154 1.35 -21.80 -10.33
CA GLU A 154 2.32 -20.81 -10.79
C GLU A 154 3.44 -20.57 -9.76
N LEU A 155 3.26 -21.03 -8.51
CA LEU A 155 4.24 -20.89 -7.44
C LEU A 155 5.07 -22.16 -7.24
N PRO A 156 6.40 -22.03 -7.08
CA PRO A 156 7.23 -23.11 -6.57
C PRO A 156 6.73 -23.61 -5.21
N ALA A 157 6.87 -24.91 -4.94
CA ALA A 157 6.33 -25.55 -3.73
C ALA A 157 6.75 -24.84 -2.42
N GLU A 158 7.99 -24.38 -2.32
CA GLU A 158 8.50 -23.64 -1.16
C GLU A 158 7.82 -22.28 -0.98
N LYS A 159 7.61 -21.53 -2.07
CA LYS A 159 6.88 -20.25 -2.05
C LYS A 159 5.38 -20.47 -1.78
N LEU A 160 4.81 -21.56 -2.28
CA LEU A 160 3.41 -21.92 -2.05
C LEU A 160 3.13 -22.21 -0.57
N ILE A 161 4.02 -22.90 0.14
CA ILE A 161 3.88 -23.15 1.58
C ILE A 161 3.87 -21.83 2.37
N ALA A 162 4.79 -20.91 2.07
CA ALA A 162 4.85 -19.59 2.70
C ALA A 162 3.60 -18.76 2.38
N TYR A 163 3.09 -18.88 1.17
CA TYR A 163 1.86 -18.22 0.73
C TYR A 163 0.64 -18.73 1.50
N ILE A 164 0.45 -20.06 1.58
CA ILE A 164 -0.66 -20.68 2.33
C ILE A 164 -0.62 -20.23 3.79
N LYS A 165 0.57 -20.22 4.41
CA LYS A 165 0.73 -19.74 5.79
C LYS A 165 0.31 -18.27 5.95
N SER A 166 0.70 -17.41 5.01
CA SER A 166 0.32 -15.99 5.02
C SER A 166 -1.19 -15.81 4.83
N LEU A 167 -1.79 -16.64 3.98
CA LEU A 167 -3.23 -16.63 3.74
C LEU A 167 -4.01 -17.08 4.98
N ASP A 168 -3.57 -18.15 5.66
CA ASP A 168 -4.17 -18.60 6.92
C ASP A 168 -4.05 -17.55 8.03
N GLU A 169 -2.90 -16.88 8.12
CA GLU A 169 -2.69 -15.79 9.08
C GLU A 169 -3.62 -14.60 8.77
N LEU A 170 -3.84 -14.28 7.50
CA LEU A 170 -4.79 -13.23 7.08
C LEU A 170 -6.22 -13.58 7.50
N LYS A 171 -6.66 -14.81 7.23
CA LYS A 171 -8.00 -15.29 7.63
C LYS A 171 -8.24 -15.11 9.12
N GLN A 172 -7.25 -15.48 9.94
CA GLN A 172 -7.31 -15.31 11.39
C GLN A 172 -7.40 -13.83 11.80
N GLN A 173 -6.58 -12.97 11.19
CA GLN A 173 -6.60 -11.53 11.48
C GLN A 173 -7.91 -10.85 11.11
N LEU A 174 -8.55 -11.26 10.00
CA LEU A 174 -9.80 -10.66 9.53
C LEU A 174 -11.00 -11.06 10.41
N VAL A 175 -11.00 -12.27 10.97
CA VAL A 175 -12.05 -12.76 11.87
C VAL A 175 -11.82 -12.32 13.32
N ALA A 176 -10.58 -12.02 13.73
CA ALA A 176 -10.25 -11.61 15.10
C ALA A 176 -10.92 -10.27 15.47
N GLU A 177 -11.54 -10.18 16.66
CA GLU A 177 -12.22 -8.98 17.18
C GLU A 177 -11.40 -7.70 17.07
N LYS A 178 -10.07 -7.82 17.21
CA LYS A 178 -9.12 -6.72 17.03
C LYS A 178 -8.01 -7.16 16.08
N SER A 179 -8.06 -6.66 14.86
CA SER A 179 -7.01 -6.88 13.85
C SER A 179 -5.85 -5.92 14.06
N SER A 180 -4.62 -6.38 13.79
CA SER A 180 -3.44 -5.50 13.83
C SER A 180 -3.16 -4.90 12.45
N PRO A 181 -3.19 -3.57 12.28
CA PRO A 181 -2.92 -2.91 10.98
C PRO A 181 -1.56 -3.30 10.38
N SER A 182 -0.51 -3.36 11.21
CA SER A 182 0.85 -3.73 10.77
C SER A 182 0.95 -5.18 10.28
N ILE A 183 0.19 -6.09 10.89
CA ILE A 183 0.14 -7.50 10.45
C ILE A 183 -0.64 -7.59 9.13
N LEU A 184 -1.79 -6.92 9.03
CA LEU A 184 -2.59 -6.89 7.81
C LEU A 184 -1.79 -6.32 6.62
N GLU A 185 -1.07 -5.22 6.83
CA GLU A 185 -0.24 -4.62 5.78
C GLU A 185 0.85 -5.59 5.29
N ARG A 186 1.58 -6.22 6.22
CA ARG A 186 2.59 -7.23 5.88
C ARG A 186 1.99 -8.39 5.08
N LEU A 187 0.82 -8.87 5.48
CA LEU A 187 0.14 -9.99 4.83
C LEU A 187 -0.37 -9.62 3.43
N PHE A 188 -0.94 -8.42 3.25
CA PHE A 188 -1.36 -7.96 1.92
C PHE A 188 -0.19 -7.72 0.98
N ARG A 189 0.96 -7.22 1.48
CA ARG A 189 2.17 -7.12 0.65
C ARG A 189 2.63 -8.50 0.15
N ALA A 190 2.64 -9.49 1.03
CA ALA A 190 3.01 -10.88 0.67
C ALA A 190 2.04 -11.50 -0.34
N LEU A 191 0.72 -11.35 -0.14
CA LEU A 191 -0.31 -11.97 -0.97
C LEU A 191 -0.53 -11.25 -2.31
N SER A 192 -0.20 -9.95 -2.39
CA SER A 192 -0.27 -9.17 -3.63
C SER A 192 0.98 -9.29 -4.51
N PHE A 193 1.99 -10.05 -4.06
CA PHE A 193 3.31 -10.15 -4.71
C PHE A 193 4.02 -8.80 -4.91
N THR A 194 3.67 -7.79 -4.11
CA THR A 194 4.28 -6.46 -4.15
C THR A 194 5.65 -6.50 -3.47
N GLY A 195 6.66 -6.93 -4.22
CA GLY A 195 8.05 -6.97 -3.74
C GLY A 195 8.94 -8.03 -4.39
N ASP A 196 8.38 -8.98 -5.15
CA ASP A 196 9.16 -10.06 -5.76
C ASP A 196 9.35 -9.77 -7.25
N VAL A 197 10.58 -9.49 -7.68
CA VAL A 197 10.95 -9.05 -9.05
C VAL A 197 10.65 -10.13 -10.11
N GLU A 198 10.39 -11.37 -9.69
CA GLU A 198 10.01 -12.50 -10.55
C GLU A 198 8.50 -12.82 -10.50
N GLY A 199 7.74 -12.14 -9.64
CA GLY A 199 6.27 -12.20 -9.58
C GLY A 199 5.65 -11.42 -10.73
N THR A 200 5.89 -11.89 -11.96
CA THR A 200 5.36 -11.35 -13.24
C THR A 200 3.94 -10.86 -13.07
N ILE A 201 3.64 -9.65 -13.55
CA ILE A 201 2.31 -9.00 -13.65
C ILE A 201 1.13 -10.00 -13.82
N SER A 202 1.31 -11.09 -14.56
CA SER A 202 0.42 -12.25 -14.63
C SER A 202 -0.09 -12.77 -13.27
N LEU A 203 0.79 -13.05 -12.31
CA LEU A 203 0.45 -13.51 -10.96
C LEU A 203 -0.39 -12.47 -10.22
N MET A 204 0.01 -11.20 -10.28
CA MET A 204 -0.77 -10.11 -9.70
C MET A 204 -2.17 -10.05 -10.31
N THR A 205 -2.29 -10.13 -11.64
CA THR A 205 -3.60 -10.08 -12.31
C THR A 205 -4.53 -11.23 -11.94
N ARG A 206 -3.99 -12.39 -11.55
CA ARG A 206 -4.76 -13.55 -11.08
C ARG A 206 -5.11 -13.48 -9.60
N ALA A 207 -4.23 -12.95 -8.77
CA ALA A 207 -4.43 -12.83 -7.33
C ALA A 207 -5.33 -11.64 -6.95
N TRP A 208 -5.22 -10.52 -7.67
CA TRP A 208 -5.90 -9.26 -7.35
C TRP A 208 -7.42 -9.35 -7.23
N PRO A 209 -8.16 -10.12 -8.07
CA PRO A 209 -9.60 -10.31 -7.92
C PRO A 209 -10.03 -10.79 -6.54
N TYR A 210 -9.16 -11.50 -5.81
CA TYR A 210 -9.47 -12.09 -4.50
C TYR A 210 -8.79 -11.34 -3.35
N VAL A 211 -7.59 -10.79 -3.60
CA VAL A 211 -6.87 -9.94 -2.63
C VAL A 211 -7.64 -8.64 -2.36
N TYR A 212 -8.23 -8.02 -3.39
CA TYR A 212 -8.96 -6.76 -3.21
C TYR A 212 -10.19 -6.89 -2.29
N PRO A 213 -11.12 -7.85 -2.50
CA PRO A 213 -12.23 -8.04 -1.57
C PRO A 213 -11.79 -8.27 -0.11
N LEU A 214 -10.70 -9.03 0.10
CA LEU A 214 -10.11 -9.23 1.43
C LEU A 214 -9.58 -7.91 2.03
N LEU A 215 -8.96 -7.04 1.22
CA LEU A 215 -8.54 -5.70 1.61
C LEU A 215 -9.71 -4.81 2.04
N VAL A 216 -10.81 -4.83 1.31
CA VAL A 216 -11.98 -4.02 1.66
C VAL A 216 -12.62 -4.51 2.97
N ILE A 217 -12.70 -5.84 3.17
CA ILE A 217 -13.13 -6.43 4.45
C ILE A 217 -12.22 -5.94 5.59
N ALA A 218 -10.90 -5.98 5.39
CA ALA A 218 -9.93 -5.52 6.38
C ALA A 218 -10.13 -4.04 6.76
N ALA A 219 -10.34 -3.19 5.76
CA ALA A 219 -10.52 -1.75 5.95
C ALA A 219 -11.77 -1.43 6.79
N GLU A 220 -12.88 -2.15 6.57
CA GLU A 220 -14.09 -1.96 7.40
C GLU A 220 -13.91 -2.49 8.83
N ARG A 221 -13.22 -3.62 9.00
CA ARG A 221 -12.91 -4.17 10.34
C ARG A 221 -12.08 -3.19 11.18
N LEU A 222 -11.14 -2.49 10.56
CA LEU A 222 -10.31 -1.46 11.22
C LEU A 222 -11.09 -0.19 11.58
N LYS A 223 -12.24 0.09 10.96
CA LYS A 223 -13.12 1.20 11.33
C LYS A 223 -14.09 0.83 12.47
N ALA A 224 -14.42 -0.45 12.59
CA ALA A 224 -15.40 -0.95 13.55
C ALA A 224 -14.83 -1.24 14.95
N GLY A 225 -13.50 -1.34 15.10
CA GLY A 225 -12.78 -1.58 16.36
C GLY A 225 -12.06 -0.35 16.87
#